data_AF-A0A934RA63-F1
#
_entry.id   AF-A0A934RA63-F1
#
_cell.length_a   1.000
_cell.length_b   1.000
_cell.length_c   1.000
_cell.angle_alpha   90.00
_cell.angle_beta   90.00
_cell.angle_gamma   90.00
#
_symmetry.space_group_name_H-M   'P 1'
#
loop_
_entity.id
_entity.type
_entity.pdbx_description
1 polymer ?
#
loop_
_entity_poly.entity_id
_entity_poly.type
_entity_poly.pdbx_seq_one_letter_code
_entity_poly.pdbx_strand_id
1 'polypeptide(L)'
;MLIFLLGVWLWDNHLGKPALPPGQSAKADTWELAFRKADRDLRLAEGTAHMPSWVQPLLGIDNLQQTLATRINALAPLVYGRHRHDETDPRSTAMADEGAFALGVMIAVHGQGNAANGPFQQLGIPGAPSTEEIMSRIIEGREHWWDLAYLQALELPASEAEAGAFAAQLVDARTRHLVSNTIKARGAVIAVTLGGLIFLPGTLLGFMRSDRPRGYVGRWTLSFGLGVFLLAYLAYLGFSLSFSHSIDWISRIPSDEGGPLMTMPVFITLDSLTRFLPALIALGLLFRRCRHAISRLGLAGPLDGRMVLGGFAILQIIEFGLRMTIDRSGTPDATGGLSMMEVGPWGLVLGVASACLAAPVAEEILYRGVLFRSLHNRMRLAPAVLISSVVFALVHFYTLPSLIMVGCVGAVCALGYSASRSLLTAIVLHALYNASIKIPEWIVYQTALS
;
A
#
# COMPACT_ATOMS: atom_id res chain seq x y z
N MET A 1 9.82 -28.69 13.71
CA MET A 1 11.05 -27.91 13.45
C MET A 1 10.81 -26.71 12.53
N LEU A 2 10.42 -26.88 11.26
CA LEU A 2 10.20 -25.74 10.34
C LEU A 2 9.18 -24.70 10.87
N ILE A 3 8.06 -25.15 11.43
CA ILE A 3 7.06 -24.27 12.07
C ILE A 3 7.67 -23.49 13.24
N PHE A 4 8.52 -24.13 14.03
CA PHE A 4 9.19 -23.50 15.18
C PHE A 4 10.20 -22.45 14.73
N LEU A 5 11.03 -22.77 13.73
CA LEU A 5 12.00 -21.83 13.14
C LEU A 5 11.30 -20.61 12.53
N LEU A 6 10.20 -20.84 11.82
CA LEU A 6 9.36 -19.77 11.31
C LEU A 6 8.82 -18.92 12.48
N GLY A 7 8.27 -19.55 13.52
CA GLY A 7 7.75 -18.85 14.70
C GLY A 7 8.78 -17.95 15.40
N VAL A 8 10.01 -18.45 15.61
CA VAL A 8 11.11 -17.66 16.19
C VAL A 8 11.47 -16.48 15.28
N TRP A 9 11.60 -16.72 13.98
CA TRP A 9 11.90 -15.65 13.02
C TRP A 9 10.82 -14.56 12.99
N LEU A 10 9.53 -14.95 12.96
CA LEU A 10 8.39 -14.02 13.01
C LEU A 10 8.42 -13.18 14.29
N TRP A 11 8.76 -13.81 15.43
CA TRP A 11 8.89 -13.14 16.72
C TRP A 11 10.01 -12.10 16.70
N ASP A 12 11.22 -12.49 16.32
CA ASP A 12 12.40 -11.62 16.37
C ASP A 12 12.35 -10.46 15.36
N ASN A 13 11.63 -10.61 14.25
CA ASN A 13 11.63 -9.62 13.18
C ASN A 13 10.38 -8.75 13.10
N HIS A 14 9.23 -9.23 13.57
CA HIS A 14 7.97 -8.54 13.34
C HIS A 14 7.09 -8.40 14.59
N LEU A 15 7.00 -9.42 15.45
CA LEU A 15 6.09 -9.37 16.61
C LEU A 15 6.76 -8.79 17.87
N GLY A 16 8.07 -8.93 18.01
CA GLY A 16 8.84 -8.45 19.16
C GLY A 16 9.43 -7.05 19.01
N LYS A 17 9.32 -6.42 17.82
CA LYS A 17 9.82 -5.07 17.57
C LYS A 17 8.67 -4.06 17.59
N PRO A 18 8.74 -2.99 18.40
CA PRO A 18 7.74 -1.92 18.35
C PRO A 18 7.72 -1.24 16.97
N ALA A 19 6.55 -0.72 16.57
CA ALA A 19 6.26 -0.17 15.24
C ALA A 19 7.23 0.95 14.79
N LEU A 20 7.90 1.57 15.76
CA LEU A 20 9.15 2.29 15.62
C LEU A 20 10.02 1.84 16.81
N PRO A 21 11.31 1.50 16.63
CA PRO A 21 12.21 1.36 17.78
C PRO A 21 12.09 2.64 18.62
N PRO A 22 11.82 2.56 19.93
CA PRO A 22 11.85 3.75 20.78
C PRO A 22 13.23 4.38 20.66
N GLY A 23 13.30 5.56 20.02
CA GLY A 23 14.52 6.36 19.90
C GLY A 23 15.16 6.52 18.52
N GLN A 24 14.53 6.11 17.40
CA GLN A 24 15.03 6.49 16.06
C GLN A 24 14.30 7.73 15.52
N SER A 25 15.06 8.73 15.05
CA SER A 25 14.54 9.84 14.26
C SER A 25 14.01 9.32 12.91
N ALA A 26 12.93 9.92 12.42
CA ALA A 26 12.46 9.63 11.08
C ALA A 26 13.51 10.09 10.07
N LYS A 27 13.94 9.17 9.20
CA LYS A 27 14.84 9.50 8.09
C LYS A 27 14.18 10.54 7.18
N ALA A 28 14.97 11.35 6.47
CA ALA A 28 14.49 12.33 5.49
C ALA A 28 13.41 11.76 4.54
N ASP A 29 13.60 10.53 4.06
CA ASP A 29 12.64 9.84 3.19
C ASP A 29 11.25 9.63 3.84
N THR A 30 11.22 9.35 5.14
CA THR A 30 9.96 9.19 5.90
C THR A 30 9.22 10.51 6.00
N TRP A 31 9.93 11.61 6.25
CA TRP A 31 9.34 12.95 6.24
C TRP A 31 8.79 13.31 4.86
N GLU A 32 9.53 13.04 3.79
CA GLU A 32 9.12 13.37 2.43
C GLU A 32 7.79 12.69 2.06
N LEU A 33 7.66 11.39 2.38
CA LEU A 33 6.43 10.63 2.14
C LEU A 33 5.29 11.10 3.04
N ALA A 34 5.56 11.40 4.30
CA ALA A 34 4.55 11.90 5.24
C ALA A 34 3.96 13.25 4.77
N PHE A 35 4.82 14.17 4.33
CA PHE A 35 4.41 15.46 3.77
C PHE A 35 3.61 15.29 2.50
N ARG A 36 4.11 14.48 1.57
CA ARG A 36 3.42 14.19 0.33
C ARG A 36 2.04 13.58 0.56
N LYS A 37 1.92 12.66 1.51
CA LYS A 37 0.63 12.05 1.86
C LYS A 37 -0.32 13.08 2.45
N ALA A 38 0.14 13.86 3.44
CA ALA A 38 -0.68 14.86 4.13
C ALA A 38 -1.14 15.97 3.17
N ASP A 39 -0.23 16.53 2.37
CA ASP A 39 -0.51 17.53 1.36
C ASP A 39 -1.64 17.09 0.42
N ARG A 40 -1.48 15.90 -0.18
CA ARG A 40 -2.44 15.42 -1.18
C ARG A 40 -3.78 15.04 -0.57
N ASP A 41 -3.79 14.47 0.62
CA ASP A 41 -5.04 14.20 1.34
C ASP A 41 -5.83 15.49 1.60
N LEU A 42 -5.16 16.54 2.07
CA LEU A 42 -5.78 17.83 2.40
C LEU A 42 -6.28 18.54 1.13
N ARG A 43 -5.46 18.60 0.08
CA ARG A 43 -5.86 19.13 -1.24
C ARG A 43 -7.06 18.38 -1.81
N LEU A 44 -7.12 17.06 -1.67
CA LEU A 44 -8.26 16.27 -2.13
C LEU A 44 -9.50 16.52 -1.28
N ALA A 45 -9.37 16.57 0.04
CA ALA A 45 -10.50 16.80 0.94
C ALA A 45 -11.14 18.18 0.71
N GLU A 46 -10.33 19.21 0.54
CA GLU A 46 -10.78 20.57 0.22
C GLU A 46 -11.26 20.69 -1.23
N GLY A 47 -10.47 20.22 -2.19
CA GLY A 47 -10.79 20.31 -3.63
C GLY A 47 -12.04 19.52 -4.04
N THR A 48 -12.50 18.58 -3.20
CA THR A 48 -13.76 17.84 -3.41
C THR A 48 -14.88 18.25 -2.47
N ALA A 49 -14.71 19.29 -1.64
CA ALA A 49 -15.72 19.73 -0.67
C ALA A 49 -17.05 20.18 -1.31
N HIS A 50 -17.01 20.60 -2.59
CA HIS A 50 -18.19 20.97 -3.37
C HIS A 50 -19.03 19.75 -3.83
N MET A 51 -18.49 18.53 -3.75
CA MET A 51 -19.20 17.32 -4.16
C MET A 51 -20.25 16.91 -3.13
N PRO A 52 -21.30 16.16 -3.52
CA PRO A 52 -22.22 15.57 -2.56
C PRO A 52 -21.49 14.71 -1.53
N SER A 53 -21.92 14.78 -0.26
CA SER A 53 -21.24 14.15 0.88
C SER A 53 -21.08 12.62 0.77
N TRP A 54 -21.88 11.96 -0.06
CA TRP A 54 -21.78 10.51 -0.31
C TRP A 54 -20.73 10.15 -1.38
N VAL A 55 -20.27 11.12 -2.18
CA VAL A 55 -19.30 10.89 -3.27
C VAL A 55 -17.87 10.78 -2.73
N GLN A 56 -17.46 11.64 -1.79
CA GLN A 56 -16.11 11.59 -1.24
C GLN A 56 -15.80 10.22 -0.60
N PRO A 57 -16.69 9.64 0.24
CA PRO A 57 -16.50 8.30 0.75
C PRO A 57 -16.50 7.22 -0.34
N LEU A 58 -17.24 7.36 -1.43
CA LEU A 58 -17.15 6.40 -2.53
C LEU A 58 -15.76 6.45 -3.20
N LEU A 59 -15.18 7.65 -3.31
CA LEU A 59 -13.86 7.88 -3.89
C LEU A 59 -12.70 7.63 -2.92
N GLY A 60 -12.91 7.12 -1.71
CA GLY A 60 -11.78 6.96 -0.78
C GLY A 60 -11.26 8.27 -0.18
N ILE A 61 -12.05 9.34 -0.21
CA ILE A 61 -11.69 10.67 0.30
C ILE A 61 -12.52 10.94 1.57
N ASP A 62 -11.85 11.38 2.63
CA ASP A 62 -12.50 11.81 3.87
C ASP A 62 -12.74 13.33 3.81
N ASN A 63 -13.72 13.84 4.57
CA ASN A 63 -13.93 15.29 4.62
C ASN A 63 -12.74 16.01 5.27
N LEU A 64 -12.61 17.33 5.05
CA LEU A 64 -11.45 18.09 5.51
C LEU A 64 -11.19 17.95 7.01
N GLN A 65 -12.23 17.96 7.85
CA GLN A 65 -12.07 17.86 9.31
C GLN A 65 -11.56 16.47 9.74
N GLN A 66 -12.07 15.40 9.16
CA GLN A 66 -11.58 14.04 9.39
C GLN A 66 -10.14 13.85 8.87
N THR A 67 -9.84 14.42 7.70
CA THR A 67 -8.51 14.39 7.11
C THR A 67 -7.51 15.12 8.00
N LEU A 68 -7.81 16.33 8.46
CA LEU A 68 -6.99 17.10 9.40
C LEU A 68 -6.74 16.31 10.68
N ALA A 69 -7.78 15.79 11.34
CA ALA A 69 -7.63 14.99 12.55
C ALA A 69 -6.70 13.78 12.35
N THR A 70 -6.89 13.06 11.22
CA THR A 70 -6.08 11.89 10.88
C THR A 70 -4.62 12.27 10.62
N ARG A 71 -4.37 13.35 9.87
CA ARG A 71 -3.01 13.79 9.53
C ARG A 71 -2.28 14.40 10.74
N ILE A 72 -2.99 15.13 11.60
CA ILE A 72 -2.46 15.60 12.90
C ILE A 72 -2.01 14.41 13.75
N ASN A 73 -2.89 13.41 13.94
CA ASN A 73 -2.57 12.23 14.75
C ASN A 73 -1.40 11.41 14.19
N ALA A 74 -1.20 11.42 12.87
CA ALA A 74 -0.12 10.71 12.21
C ALA A 74 1.21 11.48 12.26
N LEU A 75 1.19 12.80 12.10
CA LEU A 75 2.39 13.64 12.05
C LEU A 75 2.91 14.04 13.44
N ALA A 76 2.01 14.23 14.42
CA ALA A 76 2.36 14.66 15.77
C ALA A 76 3.44 13.80 16.45
N PRO A 77 3.40 12.45 16.42
CA PRO A 77 4.45 11.63 17.00
C PRO A 77 5.84 11.87 16.37
N LEU A 78 5.90 12.15 15.06
CA LEU A 78 7.15 12.44 14.37
C LEU A 78 7.72 13.80 14.82
N VAL A 79 6.86 14.82 14.94
CA VAL A 79 7.25 16.16 15.38
C VAL A 79 7.69 16.15 16.85
N TYR A 80 6.91 15.56 17.76
CA TYR A 80 7.29 15.50 19.18
C TYR A 80 8.51 14.62 19.45
N GLY A 81 8.78 13.64 18.58
CA GLY A 81 9.98 12.81 18.64
C GLY A 81 11.27 13.50 18.19
N ARG A 82 11.19 14.64 17.49
CA ARG A 82 12.32 15.26 16.77
C ARG A 82 13.49 15.70 17.65
N HIS A 83 13.22 16.08 18.91
CA HIS A 83 14.25 16.56 19.85
C HIS A 83 14.91 15.44 20.66
N ARG A 84 14.57 14.16 20.41
CA ARG A 84 15.04 13.09 21.28
C ARG A 84 16.45 12.59 21.00
N HIS A 85 16.97 12.51 19.76
CA HIS A 85 18.39 12.20 19.50
C HIS A 85 18.80 12.43 18.02
N ASP A 86 20.05 12.87 17.86
CA ASP A 86 20.90 12.95 16.64
C ASP A 86 20.60 14.10 15.64
N GLU A 87 21.07 15.31 16.01
CA GLU A 87 21.07 16.55 15.20
C GLU A 87 22.16 16.58 14.11
N THR A 88 22.74 15.44 13.71
CA THR A 88 23.92 15.42 12.84
C THR A 88 23.62 15.52 11.34
N ASP A 89 22.36 15.34 10.91
CA ASP A 89 21.92 15.52 9.52
C ASP A 89 21.08 16.81 9.34
N PRO A 90 21.67 17.87 8.75
CA PRO A 90 20.97 19.14 8.49
C PRO A 90 19.68 18.98 7.69
N ARG A 91 19.60 17.98 6.79
CA ARG A 91 18.40 17.75 5.98
C ARG A 91 17.25 17.24 6.85
N SER A 92 17.53 16.32 7.75
CA SER A 92 16.52 15.77 8.67
C SER A 92 16.02 16.83 9.66
N THR A 93 16.88 17.73 10.13
CA THR A 93 16.48 18.86 10.97
C THR A 93 15.56 19.83 10.24
N ALA A 94 15.92 20.23 9.01
CA ALA A 94 15.08 21.12 8.20
C ALA A 94 13.69 20.52 7.92
N MET A 95 13.61 19.22 7.65
CA MET A 95 12.34 18.53 7.48
C MET A 95 11.54 18.45 8.77
N ALA A 96 12.18 18.29 9.93
CA ALA A 96 11.49 18.29 11.21
C ALA A 96 10.89 19.67 11.57
N ASP A 97 11.52 20.76 11.15
CA ASP A 97 10.98 22.12 11.29
C ASP A 97 9.81 22.37 10.34
N GLU A 98 9.92 21.91 9.09
CA GLU A 98 8.79 21.91 8.14
C GLU A 98 7.61 21.10 8.68
N GLY A 99 7.87 19.96 9.32
CA GLY A 99 6.83 19.14 9.94
C GLY A 99 6.14 19.84 11.11
N ALA A 100 6.87 20.60 11.91
CA ALA A 100 6.30 21.43 12.97
C ALA A 100 5.46 22.59 12.42
N PHE A 101 5.91 23.22 11.34
CA PHE A 101 5.13 24.25 10.63
C PHE A 101 3.82 23.68 10.09
N ALA A 102 3.89 22.57 9.34
CA ALA A 102 2.73 21.86 8.82
C ALA A 102 1.74 21.47 9.93
N LEU A 103 2.24 20.89 11.03
CA LEU A 103 1.42 20.50 12.18
C LEU A 103 0.76 21.71 12.85
N GLY A 104 1.49 22.83 12.99
CA GLY A 104 0.95 24.06 13.58
C GLY A 104 -0.22 24.63 12.77
N VAL A 105 -0.07 24.69 11.44
CA VAL A 105 -1.14 25.12 10.52
C VAL A 105 -2.33 24.16 10.60
N MET A 106 -2.10 22.85 10.53
CA MET A 106 -3.17 21.86 10.61
C MET A 106 -3.96 21.95 11.93
N ILE A 107 -3.28 22.11 13.07
CA ILE A 107 -3.93 22.28 14.38
C ILE A 107 -4.81 23.52 14.40
N ALA A 108 -4.29 24.66 13.90
CA ALA A 108 -5.04 25.90 13.85
C ALA A 108 -6.31 25.78 12.99
N VAL A 109 -6.18 25.23 11.78
CA VAL A 109 -7.33 25.06 10.86
C VAL A 109 -8.32 24.02 11.39
N HIS A 110 -7.84 22.94 12.01
CA HIS A 110 -8.71 21.93 12.63
C HIS A 110 -9.53 22.51 13.78
N GLY A 111 -8.93 23.38 14.59
CA GLY A 111 -9.61 24.16 15.63
C GLY A 111 -10.53 25.27 15.10
N GLN A 112 -10.72 25.37 13.77
CA GLN A 112 -11.47 26.44 13.09
C GLN A 112 -10.91 27.84 13.36
N GLY A 113 -9.63 27.93 13.70
CA GLY A 113 -8.90 29.18 13.90
C GLY A 113 -8.21 29.67 12.63
N ASN A 114 -7.60 30.85 12.72
CA ASN A 114 -6.73 31.39 11.68
C ASN A 114 -5.44 30.54 11.62
N ALA A 115 -5.06 30.06 10.43
CA ALA A 115 -3.88 29.22 10.20
C ALA A 115 -2.56 29.87 10.67
N ALA A 116 -2.48 31.20 10.69
CA ALA A 116 -1.32 31.95 11.16
C ALA A 116 -1.16 31.92 12.69
N ASN A 117 -2.19 31.51 13.43
CA ASN A 117 -2.18 31.41 14.90
C ASN A 117 -1.84 29.99 15.39
N GLY A 118 -1.15 29.19 14.58
CA GLY A 118 -0.66 27.88 14.97
C GLY A 118 0.25 27.93 16.20
N PRO A 119 0.30 26.86 17.04
CA PRO A 119 1.13 26.82 18.24
C PRO A 119 2.62 26.59 17.93
N PHE A 120 3.19 27.34 16.98
CA PHE A 120 4.53 27.13 16.41
C PHE A 120 5.64 27.08 17.48
N GLN A 121 5.62 28.01 18.43
CA GLN A 121 6.60 28.04 19.53
C GLN A 121 6.50 26.80 20.44
N GLN A 122 5.28 26.29 20.68
CA GLN A 122 5.07 25.07 21.48
C GLN A 122 5.53 23.82 20.73
N LEU A 123 5.48 23.86 19.39
CA LEU A 123 6.02 22.82 18.52
C LEU A 123 7.53 22.93 18.33
N GLY A 124 8.17 23.94 18.93
CA GLY A 124 9.62 24.11 18.99
C GLY A 124 10.24 24.84 17.79
N ILE A 125 9.45 25.56 16.99
CA ILE A 125 9.95 26.43 15.92
C ILE A 125 9.71 27.91 16.28
N PRO A 126 10.59 28.84 15.87
CA PRO A 126 10.47 30.25 16.24
C PRO A 126 9.23 30.91 15.62
N GLY A 127 8.76 30.40 14.48
CA GLY A 127 7.60 30.86 13.74
C GLY A 127 7.49 30.11 12.42
N ALA A 128 6.47 30.45 11.62
CA ALA A 128 6.32 29.96 10.26
C ALA A 128 7.43 30.51 9.32
N PRO A 129 7.67 29.85 8.16
CA PRO A 129 8.52 30.38 7.10
C PRO A 129 8.07 31.78 6.63
N SER A 130 9.00 32.54 6.06
CA SER A 130 8.68 33.88 5.56
C SER A 130 7.74 33.82 4.34
N THR A 131 6.94 34.86 4.13
CA THR A 131 6.08 35.00 2.94
C THR A 131 6.89 34.85 1.65
N GLU A 132 8.09 35.41 1.59
CA GLU A 132 8.99 35.30 0.43
C GLU A 132 9.41 33.85 0.16
N GLU A 133 9.75 33.10 1.21
CA GLU A 133 10.10 31.68 1.07
C GLU A 133 8.91 30.87 0.56
N ILE A 134 7.72 31.10 1.12
CA ILE A 134 6.51 30.37 0.70
C ILE A 134 6.14 30.72 -0.74
N MET A 135 6.19 32.00 -1.11
CA MET A 135 5.94 32.46 -2.48
C MET A 135 6.93 31.83 -3.47
N SER A 136 8.21 31.75 -3.09
CA SER A 136 9.23 31.05 -3.89
C SER A 136 8.87 29.58 -4.11
N ARG A 137 8.48 28.85 -3.04
CA ARG A 137 8.03 27.45 -3.15
C ARG A 137 6.85 27.30 -4.13
N ILE A 138 5.88 28.21 -4.11
CA ILE A 138 4.71 28.17 -5.00
C ILE A 138 5.10 28.35 -6.47
N ILE A 139 5.98 29.33 -6.73
CA ILE A 139 6.49 29.62 -8.08
C ILE A 139 7.27 28.41 -8.61
N GLU A 140 8.09 27.78 -7.76
CA GLU A 140 8.86 26.58 -8.10
C GLU A 140 8.03 25.29 -8.17
N GLY A 141 6.78 25.30 -7.70
CA GLY A 141 5.93 24.11 -7.68
C GLY A 141 6.29 23.10 -6.59
N ARG A 142 6.90 23.57 -5.49
CA ARG A 142 7.29 22.78 -4.32
C ARG A 142 6.42 23.05 -3.10
N GLU A 143 5.32 23.76 -3.27
CA GLU A 143 4.42 24.12 -2.18
C GLU A 143 3.57 22.96 -1.69
N HIS A 144 3.24 23.02 -0.41
CA HIS A 144 2.29 22.14 0.24
C HIS A 144 0.96 22.84 0.52
N TRP A 145 -0.04 22.08 0.92
CA TRP A 145 -1.35 22.61 1.28
C TRP A 145 -1.28 23.66 2.40
N TRP A 146 -0.43 23.42 3.41
CA TRP A 146 -0.29 24.33 4.55
C TRP A 146 0.39 25.66 4.19
N ASP A 147 1.19 25.70 3.13
CA ASP A 147 1.80 26.93 2.61
C ASP A 147 0.70 27.90 2.16
N LEU A 148 -0.23 27.43 1.32
CA LEU A 148 -1.35 28.25 0.87
C LEU A 148 -2.29 28.60 2.02
N ALA A 149 -2.63 27.64 2.88
CA ALA A 149 -3.52 27.88 4.01
C ALA A 149 -2.95 28.95 4.97
N TYR A 150 -1.64 28.94 5.20
CA TYR A 150 -0.96 29.97 5.98
C TYR A 150 -0.99 31.33 5.27
N LEU A 151 -0.59 31.39 3.99
CA LEU A 151 -0.59 32.64 3.21
C LEU A 151 -1.96 33.31 3.14
N GLN A 152 -3.03 32.54 2.93
CA GLN A 152 -4.40 33.07 2.88
C GLN A 152 -4.89 33.59 4.23
N ALA A 153 -4.30 33.12 5.32
CA ALA A 153 -4.66 33.54 6.67
C ALA A 153 -3.89 34.79 7.12
N LEU A 154 -2.87 35.20 6.37
CA LEU A 154 -2.18 36.47 6.55
C LEU A 154 -2.98 37.61 5.90
N GLU A 155 -3.14 38.70 6.65
CA GLU A 155 -3.63 39.97 6.09
C GLU A 155 -2.49 40.66 5.31
N LEU A 156 -2.25 40.19 4.08
CA LEU A 156 -1.18 40.72 3.24
C LEU A 156 -1.42 42.21 2.90
N PRO A 157 -0.39 43.06 2.91
CA PRO A 157 -0.51 44.44 2.47
C PRO A 157 -0.94 44.51 1.01
N ALA A 158 -1.62 45.59 0.61
CA ALA A 158 -2.18 45.74 -0.74
C ALA A 158 -1.15 45.57 -1.87
N SER A 159 0.13 45.89 -1.61
CA SER A 159 1.26 45.68 -2.53
C SER A 159 1.56 44.21 -2.83
N GLU A 160 1.17 43.29 -1.95
CA GLU A 160 1.42 41.85 -2.04
C GLU A 160 0.15 41.03 -2.32
N ALA A 161 -1.03 41.68 -2.25
CA ALA A 161 -2.32 41.03 -2.46
C ALA A 161 -2.47 40.42 -3.88
N GLU A 162 -1.95 41.10 -4.92
CA GLU A 162 -1.96 40.56 -6.29
C GLU A 162 -1.07 39.31 -6.42
N ALA A 163 0.10 39.32 -5.77
CA ALA A 163 1.00 38.17 -5.76
C ALA A 163 0.37 36.98 -5.01
N GLY A 164 -0.28 37.22 -3.86
CA GLY A 164 -1.04 36.20 -3.13
C GLY A 164 -2.20 35.62 -3.95
N ALA A 165 -2.93 36.46 -4.69
CA ALA A 165 -4.00 36.00 -5.58
C ALA A 165 -3.46 35.14 -6.74
N PHE A 166 -2.33 35.53 -7.33
CA PHE A 166 -1.66 34.74 -8.36
C PHE A 166 -1.18 33.39 -7.83
N ALA A 167 -0.57 33.37 -6.64
CA ALA A 167 -0.18 32.15 -5.95
C ALA A 167 -1.37 31.21 -5.72
N ALA A 168 -2.49 31.72 -5.23
CA ALA A 168 -3.71 30.94 -5.04
C ALA A 168 -4.23 30.32 -6.35
N GLN A 169 -4.14 31.04 -7.48
CA GLN A 169 -4.53 30.51 -8.79
C GLN A 169 -3.63 29.35 -9.26
N LEU A 170 -2.31 29.47 -9.07
CA LEU A 170 -1.36 28.39 -9.41
C LEU A 170 -1.64 27.13 -8.60
N VAL A 171 -1.83 27.28 -7.29
CA VAL A 171 -2.11 26.15 -6.39
C VAL A 171 -3.47 25.52 -6.69
N ASP A 172 -4.51 26.32 -6.97
CA ASP A 172 -5.83 25.82 -7.39
C ASP A 172 -5.75 25.02 -8.69
N ALA A 173 -4.96 25.47 -9.68
CA ALA A 173 -4.76 24.73 -10.92
C ALA A 173 -4.17 23.32 -10.67
N ARG A 174 -3.12 23.23 -9.84
CA ARG A 174 -2.50 21.94 -9.46
C ARG A 174 -3.44 21.06 -8.65
N THR A 175 -4.20 21.64 -7.72
CA THR A 175 -5.21 20.93 -6.92
C THR A 175 -6.33 20.36 -7.81
N ARG A 176 -6.84 21.14 -8.78
CA ARG A 176 -7.83 20.64 -9.76
C ARG A 176 -7.30 19.49 -10.60
N HIS A 177 -6.03 19.53 -11.00
CA HIS A 177 -5.40 18.43 -11.72
C HIS A 177 -5.32 17.15 -10.86
N LEU A 178 -4.89 17.27 -9.60
CA LEU A 178 -4.88 16.16 -8.63
C LEU A 178 -6.27 15.56 -8.42
N VAL A 179 -7.28 16.40 -8.22
CA VAL A 179 -8.69 15.98 -8.07
C VAL A 179 -9.16 15.24 -9.31
N SER A 180 -8.92 15.79 -10.51
CA SER A 180 -9.31 15.15 -11.77
C SER A 180 -8.70 13.75 -11.94
N ASN A 181 -7.40 13.62 -11.67
CA ASN A 181 -6.70 12.34 -11.77
C ASN A 181 -7.20 11.32 -10.75
N THR A 182 -7.52 11.78 -9.54
CA THR A 182 -8.10 10.94 -8.48
C THR A 182 -9.47 10.41 -8.87
N ILE A 183 -10.36 11.27 -9.37
CA ILE A 183 -11.69 10.87 -9.85
C ILE A 183 -11.57 9.86 -10.99
N LYS A 184 -10.67 10.10 -11.96
CA LYS A 184 -10.46 9.17 -13.08
C LYS A 184 -9.96 7.81 -12.60
N ALA A 185 -8.91 7.79 -11.78
CA ALA A 185 -8.27 6.55 -11.34
C ALA A 185 -9.20 5.73 -10.43
N ARG A 186 -9.78 6.35 -9.40
CA ARG A 186 -10.67 5.66 -8.45
C ARG A 186 -12.05 5.41 -9.05
N GLY A 187 -12.53 6.29 -9.94
CA GLY A 187 -13.75 6.10 -10.72
C GLY A 187 -13.68 4.90 -11.67
N ALA A 188 -12.53 4.63 -12.29
CA ALA A 188 -12.32 3.43 -13.09
C ALA A 188 -12.48 2.15 -12.25
N VAL A 189 -11.93 2.13 -11.04
CA VAL A 189 -12.10 1.02 -10.08
C VAL A 189 -13.57 0.83 -9.70
N ILE A 190 -14.28 1.92 -9.42
CA ILE A 190 -15.72 1.86 -9.14
C ILE A 190 -16.50 1.32 -10.35
N ALA A 191 -16.17 1.74 -11.57
CA ALA A 191 -16.84 1.25 -12.78
C ALA A 191 -16.66 -0.26 -12.96
N VAL A 192 -15.44 -0.79 -12.74
CA VAL A 192 -15.17 -2.23 -12.77
C VAL A 192 -15.96 -2.96 -11.66
N THR A 193 -16.01 -2.38 -10.46
CA THR A 193 -16.81 -2.90 -9.34
C THR A 193 -18.29 -3.03 -9.74
N LEU A 194 -18.89 -1.97 -10.27
CA LEU A 194 -20.30 -1.94 -10.68
C LEU A 194 -20.58 -2.98 -11.79
N GLY A 195 -19.69 -3.12 -12.76
CA GLY A 195 -19.77 -4.19 -13.76
C GLY A 195 -19.66 -5.59 -13.13
N GLY A 196 -18.81 -5.75 -12.12
CA GLY A 196 -18.64 -6.98 -11.36
C GLY A 196 -19.86 -7.41 -10.56
N LEU A 197 -20.68 -6.45 -10.09
CA LEU A 197 -21.92 -6.74 -9.34
C LEU A 197 -22.92 -7.58 -10.15
N ILE A 198 -22.91 -7.46 -11.48
CA ILE A 198 -23.75 -8.27 -12.39
C ILE A 198 -23.46 -9.77 -12.20
N PHE A 199 -22.21 -10.12 -11.89
CA PHE A 199 -21.76 -11.51 -11.74
C PHE A 199 -21.87 -12.02 -10.29
N LEU A 200 -22.17 -11.14 -9.32
CA LEU A 200 -22.20 -11.47 -7.90
C LEU A 200 -23.08 -12.70 -7.56
N PRO A 201 -24.32 -12.83 -8.05
CA PRO A 201 -25.14 -14.01 -7.74
C PRO A 201 -24.51 -15.31 -8.24
N GLY A 202 -23.94 -15.30 -9.45
CA GLY A 202 -23.26 -16.46 -10.02
C GLY A 202 -21.99 -16.83 -9.26
N THR A 203 -21.23 -15.83 -8.81
CA THR A 203 -20.03 -16.02 -7.99
C THR A 203 -20.36 -16.63 -6.63
N LEU A 204 -21.38 -16.11 -5.94
CA LEU A 204 -21.83 -16.64 -4.65
C LEU A 204 -22.33 -18.09 -4.79
N LEU A 205 -23.14 -18.39 -5.80
CA LEU A 205 -23.57 -19.77 -6.09
C LEU A 205 -22.39 -20.69 -6.44
N GLY A 206 -21.37 -20.16 -7.12
CA GLY A 206 -20.12 -20.87 -7.40
C GLY A 206 -19.37 -21.22 -6.11
N PHE A 207 -19.26 -20.29 -5.16
CA PHE A 207 -18.59 -20.52 -3.87
C PHE A 207 -19.27 -21.60 -3.03
N MET A 208 -20.58 -21.77 -3.18
CA MET A 208 -21.34 -22.84 -2.51
C MET A 208 -21.08 -24.23 -3.11
N ARG A 209 -20.56 -24.31 -4.34
CA ARG A 209 -20.27 -25.56 -5.05
C ARG A 209 -18.78 -25.88 -4.93
N SER A 210 -18.44 -26.96 -4.24
CA SER A 210 -17.05 -27.41 -4.12
C SER A 210 -16.96 -28.92 -4.24
N ASP A 211 -16.16 -29.35 -5.21
CA ASP A 211 -15.77 -30.73 -5.39
C ASP A 211 -14.32 -30.92 -4.95
N ARG A 212 -14.06 -32.03 -4.26
CA ARG A 212 -12.68 -32.37 -3.89
C ARG A 212 -11.82 -32.60 -5.13
N PRO A 213 -10.56 -32.14 -5.15
CA PRO A 213 -9.63 -32.41 -6.23
C PRO A 213 -9.43 -33.92 -6.41
N ARG A 214 -9.48 -34.39 -7.67
CA ARG A 214 -9.22 -35.80 -8.03
C ARG A 214 -7.83 -35.94 -8.67
N GLY A 215 -7.32 -37.18 -8.69
CA GLY A 215 -6.04 -37.50 -9.34
C GLY A 215 -4.80 -37.19 -8.48
N TYR A 216 -3.66 -36.95 -9.12
CA TYR A 216 -2.34 -36.81 -8.46
C TYR A 216 -2.36 -35.81 -7.30
N VAL A 217 -2.80 -34.58 -7.55
CA VAL A 217 -2.82 -33.49 -6.55
C VAL A 217 -3.82 -33.75 -5.42
N GLY A 218 -4.88 -34.53 -5.67
CA GLY A 218 -5.85 -34.91 -4.65
C GLY A 218 -5.33 -35.95 -3.65
N ARG A 219 -4.23 -36.63 -3.98
CA ARG A 219 -3.60 -37.65 -3.11
C ARG A 219 -2.58 -37.06 -2.13
N TRP A 220 -2.22 -35.79 -2.26
CA TRP A 220 -1.28 -35.14 -1.34
C TRP A 220 -1.78 -35.24 0.09
N THR A 221 -0.91 -35.70 0.99
CA THR A 221 -1.18 -35.68 2.42
C THR A 221 -1.02 -34.26 2.94
N LEU A 222 -1.69 -33.94 4.05
CA LEU A 222 -1.55 -32.62 4.68
C LEU A 222 -0.09 -32.35 5.07
N SER A 223 0.57 -33.33 5.70
CA SER A 223 1.96 -33.20 6.14
C SER A 223 2.93 -32.98 4.98
N PHE A 224 2.71 -33.65 3.84
CA PHE A 224 3.55 -33.47 2.65
C PHE A 224 3.41 -32.06 2.08
N GLY A 225 2.17 -31.60 1.88
CA GLY A 225 1.90 -30.26 1.34
C GLY A 225 2.39 -29.14 2.26
N LEU A 226 2.17 -29.27 3.58
CA LEU A 226 2.69 -28.34 4.57
C LEU A 226 4.22 -28.35 4.61
N GLY A 227 4.85 -29.52 4.51
CA GLY A 227 6.31 -29.65 4.47
C GLY A 227 6.91 -28.89 3.28
N VAL A 228 6.34 -29.07 2.08
CA VAL A 228 6.78 -28.34 0.89
C VAL A 228 6.55 -26.83 1.04
N PHE A 229 5.35 -26.43 1.51
CA PHE A 229 5.02 -25.02 1.71
C PHE A 229 6.01 -24.34 2.67
N LEU A 230 6.24 -24.92 3.85
CA LEU A 230 7.14 -24.37 4.87
C LEU A 230 8.58 -24.33 4.39
N LEU A 231 9.05 -25.36 3.70
CA LEU A 231 10.41 -25.39 3.15
C LEU A 231 10.61 -24.30 2.10
N ALA A 232 9.68 -24.18 1.15
CA ALA A 232 9.72 -23.14 0.13
C ALA A 232 9.68 -21.74 0.75
N TYR A 233 8.81 -21.53 1.75
CA TYR A 233 8.65 -20.24 2.41
C TYR A 233 9.89 -19.84 3.23
N LEU A 234 10.45 -20.77 4.02
CA LEU A 234 11.67 -20.52 4.79
C LEU A 234 12.89 -20.27 3.89
N ALA A 235 13.00 -20.99 2.77
CA ALA A 235 14.04 -20.76 1.78
C ALA A 235 13.93 -19.34 1.19
N TYR A 236 12.70 -18.89 0.89
CA TYR A 236 12.45 -17.53 0.44
C TYR A 236 12.82 -16.49 1.49
N LEU A 237 12.46 -16.68 2.76
CA LEU A 237 12.84 -15.75 3.83
C LEU A 237 14.36 -15.62 3.95
N GLY A 238 15.08 -16.76 3.99
CA GLY A 238 16.54 -16.75 4.04
C GLY A 238 17.16 -16.05 2.84
N PHE A 239 16.67 -16.36 1.64
CA PHE A 239 17.16 -15.72 0.42
C PHE A 239 16.85 -14.22 0.36
N SER A 240 15.63 -13.80 0.71
CA SER A 240 15.22 -12.39 0.69
C SER A 240 16.04 -11.55 1.65
N LEU A 241 16.39 -12.08 2.83
CA LEU A 241 17.27 -11.39 3.78
C LEU A 241 18.67 -11.22 3.19
N SER A 242 19.27 -12.31 2.70
CA SER A 242 20.58 -12.28 2.05
C SER A 242 20.60 -11.36 0.84
N PHE A 243 19.53 -11.38 0.03
CA PHE A 243 19.35 -10.51 -1.11
C PHE A 243 19.30 -9.05 -0.69
N SER A 244 18.45 -8.67 0.27
CA SER A 244 18.37 -7.27 0.74
C SER A 244 19.71 -6.75 1.27
N HIS A 245 20.45 -7.55 2.03
CA HIS A 245 21.79 -7.20 2.49
C HIS A 245 22.78 -7.04 1.35
N SER A 246 22.69 -7.89 0.32
CA SER A 246 23.54 -7.80 -0.87
C SER A 246 23.23 -6.52 -1.66
N ILE A 247 21.95 -6.16 -1.80
CA ILE A 247 21.53 -4.94 -2.49
C ILE A 247 22.00 -3.70 -1.73
N ASP A 248 21.79 -3.65 -0.41
CA ASP A 248 22.28 -2.56 0.43
C ASP A 248 23.81 -2.43 0.33
N TRP A 249 24.54 -3.54 0.38
CA TRP A 249 25.99 -3.54 0.20
C TRP A 249 26.42 -3.03 -1.19
N ILE A 250 25.82 -3.54 -2.27
CA ILE A 250 26.11 -3.09 -3.66
C ILE A 250 25.81 -1.61 -3.82
N SER A 251 24.72 -1.11 -3.23
CA SER A 251 24.32 0.29 -3.34
C SER A 251 25.32 1.28 -2.73
N ARG A 252 26.21 0.80 -1.84
CA ARG A 252 27.26 1.60 -1.19
C ARG A 252 28.60 1.59 -1.94
N ILE A 253 28.74 0.78 -3.00
CA ILE A 253 29.97 0.71 -3.80
C ILE A 253 29.97 1.90 -4.77
N PRO A 254 30.97 2.80 -4.70
CA PRO A 254 31.13 3.87 -5.68
C PRO A 254 31.38 3.26 -7.07
N SER A 255 30.71 3.75 -8.11
CA SER A 255 31.04 3.38 -9.48
C SER A 255 31.98 4.42 -10.11
N ASP A 256 32.88 3.96 -10.96
CA ASP A 256 33.83 4.81 -11.68
C ASP A 256 33.14 5.74 -12.70
N GLU A 257 31.88 5.43 -13.08
CA GLU A 257 31.06 6.24 -14.01
C GLU A 257 30.10 7.21 -13.30
N GLY A 258 30.15 7.30 -11.96
CA GLY A 258 29.33 8.26 -11.19
C GLY A 258 27.84 7.92 -11.09
N GLY A 259 27.40 6.74 -11.51
CA GLY A 259 26.01 6.24 -11.40
C GLY A 259 25.87 5.03 -10.46
N PRO A 260 24.68 4.72 -9.92
CA PRO A 260 24.51 3.50 -9.13
C PRO A 260 24.74 2.25 -10.00
N LEU A 261 25.54 1.29 -9.52
CA LEU A 261 25.76 -0.01 -10.18
C LEU A 261 24.45 -0.78 -10.43
N MET A 262 23.43 -0.50 -9.60
CA MET A 262 22.11 -1.09 -9.72
C MET A 262 21.11 -0.09 -10.29
N THR A 263 20.81 -0.23 -11.58
CA THR A 263 19.75 0.53 -12.21
C THR A 263 18.36 0.02 -11.81
N MET A 264 17.34 0.88 -11.87
CA MET A 264 15.95 0.49 -11.55
C MET A 264 15.45 -0.73 -12.34
N PRO A 265 15.69 -0.86 -13.66
CA PRO A 265 15.28 -2.07 -14.40
C PRO A 265 15.93 -3.35 -13.88
N VAL A 266 17.21 -3.30 -13.51
CA VAL A 266 17.93 -4.44 -12.92
C VAL A 266 17.33 -4.79 -11.56
N PHE A 267 17.09 -3.78 -10.71
CA PHE A 267 16.45 -3.98 -9.42
C PHE A 267 15.07 -4.62 -9.56
N ILE A 268 14.19 -4.08 -10.41
CA ILE A 268 12.84 -4.60 -10.66
C ILE A 268 12.89 -6.06 -11.13
N THR A 269 13.85 -6.38 -12.01
CA THR A 269 14.03 -7.74 -12.52
C THR A 269 14.43 -8.68 -11.39
N LEU A 270 15.43 -8.31 -10.59
CA LEU A 270 15.89 -9.12 -9.47
C LEU A 270 14.79 -9.29 -8.42
N ASP A 271 14.13 -8.21 -7.99
CA ASP A 271 12.99 -8.23 -7.07
C ASP A 271 11.91 -9.20 -7.58
N SER A 272 11.47 -9.04 -8.83
CA SER A 272 10.47 -9.92 -9.43
C SER A 272 10.90 -11.38 -9.44
N LEU A 273 12.17 -11.68 -9.78
CA LEU A 273 12.71 -13.04 -9.74
C LEU A 273 12.72 -13.62 -8.33
N THR A 274 13.07 -12.82 -7.32
CA THR A 274 13.07 -13.26 -5.91
C THR A 274 11.69 -13.70 -5.45
N ARG A 275 10.62 -13.00 -5.89
CA ARG A 275 9.23 -13.35 -5.57
C ARG A 275 8.81 -14.70 -6.11
N PHE A 276 9.31 -15.09 -7.28
CA PHE A 276 9.03 -16.41 -7.85
C PHE A 276 9.77 -17.55 -7.16
N LEU A 277 10.86 -17.28 -6.46
CA LEU A 277 11.71 -18.31 -5.86
C LEU A 277 10.94 -19.36 -5.02
N PRO A 278 10.10 -19.00 -4.04
CA PRO A 278 9.40 -20.01 -3.25
C PRO A 278 8.43 -20.84 -4.11
N ALA A 279 7.73 -20.21 -5.06
CA ALA A 279 6.85 -20.92 -5.99
C ALA A 279 7.64 -21.90 -6.86
N LEU A 280 8.81 -21.50 -7.38
CA LEU A 280 9.69 -22.35 -8.18
C LEU A 280 10.25 -23.53 -7.37
N ILE A 281 10.67 -23.31 -6.13
CA ILE A 281 11.10 -24.37 -5.21
C ILE A 281 9.96 -25.37 -4.99
N ALA A 282 8.76 -24.88 -4.66
CA ALA A 282 7.60 -25.73 -4.45
C ALA A 282 7.25 -26.55 -5.71
N LEU A 283 7.24 -25.90 -6.88
CA LEU A 283 6.98 -26.58 -8.14
C LEU A 283 8.04 -27.62 -8.49
N GLY A 284 9.32 -27.34 -8.26
CA GLY A 284 10.41 -28.28 -8.49
C GLY A 284 10.34 -29.52 -7.58
N LEU A 285 9.92 -29.34 -6.32
CA LEU A 285 9.72 -30.44 -5.39
C LEU A 285 8.47 -31.28 -5.70
N LEU A 286 7.41 -30.64 -6.18
CA LEU A 286 6.11 -31.29 -6.42
C LEU A 286 6.00 -31.92 -7.81
N PHE A 287 6.70 -31.39 -8.81
CA PHE A 287 6.52 -31.79 -10.20
C PHE A 287 7.85 -32.00 -10.92
N ARG A 288 8.04 -33.19 -11.48
CA ARG A 288 9.21 -33.50 -12.34
C ARG A 288 9.14 -32.85 -13.73
N ARG A 289 7.97 -32.38 -14.16
CA ARG A 289 7.76 -31.78 -15.49
C ARG A 289 6.84 -30.56 -15.38
N CYS A 290 7.25 -29.41 -15.91
CA CYS A 290 6.48 -28.15 -15.85
C CYS A 290 5.06 -28.29 -16.41
N ARG A 291 4.89 -29.05 -17.52
CA ARG A 291 3.56 -29.28 -18.12
C ARG A 291 2.57 -29.94 -17.14
N HIS A 292 3.05 -30.78 -16.23
CA HIS A 292 2.19 -31.40 -15.21
C HIS A 292 1.78 -30.38 -14.14
N ALA A 293 2.69 -29.52 -13.70
CA ALA A 293 2.34 -28.42 -12.81
C ALA A 293 1.24 -27.53 -13.42
N ILE A 294 1.45 -27.12 -14.68
CA ILE A 294 0.53 -26.23 -15.40
C ILE A 294 -0.87 -26.83 -15.50
N SER A 295 -0.96 -28.09 -15.93
CA SER A 295 -2.25 -28.77 -16.12
C SER A 295 -2.93 -29.15 -14.80
N ARG A 296 -2.18 -29.57 -13.78
CA ARG A 296 -2.76 -30.08 -12.52
C ARG A 296 -3.14 -28.98 -11.53
N LEU A 297 -2.45 -27.83 -11.59
CA LEU A 297 -2.83 -26.65 -10.83
C LEU A 297 -3.84 -25.78 -11.59
N GLY A 298 -4.01 -25.99 -12.91
CA GLY A 298 -4.91 -25.16 -13.72
C GLY A 298 -4.33 -23.78 -14.02
N LEU A 299 -3.01 -23.68 -14.20
CA LEU A 299 -2.32 -22.44 -14.62
C LEU A 299 -2.63 -22.09 -16.08
N ALA A 300 -2.95 -23.08 -16.91
CA ALA A 300 -3.43 -22.90 -18.28
C ALA A 300 -4.90 -23.36 -18.42
N GLY A 301 -5.65 -23.35 -17.32
CA GLY A 301 -7.10 -23.62 -17.34
C GLY A 301 -7.88 -22.46 -17.94
N PRO A 302 -9.17 -22.64 -18.25
CA PRO A 302 -10.02 -21.53 -18.68
C PRO A 302 -10.07 -20.45 -17.58
N LEU A 303 -10.06 -19.19 -18.00
CA LEU A 303 -10.27 -18.04 -17.12
C LEU A 303 -11.77 -17.87 -16.89
N ASP A 304 -12.22 -18.03 -15.65
CA ASP A 304 -13.62 -17.77 -15.30
C ASP A 304 -13.82 -16.28 -14.96
N GLY A 305 -14.17 -15.49 -15.98
CA GLY A 305 -14.39 -14.05 -15.84
C GLY A 305 -15.51 -13.69 -14.85
N ARG A 306 -16.47 -14.59 -14.61
CA ARG A 306 -17.53 -14.35 -13.61
C ARG A 306 -16.94 -14.39 -12.20
N MET A 307 -16.09 -15.38 -11.93
CA MET A 307 -15.39 -15.48 -10.64
C MET A 307 -14.41 -14.33 -10.43
N VAL A 308 -13.72 -13.88 -11.48
CA VAL A 308 -12.84 -12.70 -11.40
C VAL A 308 -13.64 -11.44 -11.08
N LEU A 309 -14.61 -11.06 -11.92
CA LEU A 309 -15.30 -9.78 -11.76
C LEU A 309 -16.24 -9.77 -10.55
N GLY A 310 -16.95 -10.86 -10.29
CA GLY A 310 -17.78 -10.97 -9.09
C GLY A 310 -16.96 -11.09 -7.81
N GLY A 311 -15.83 -11.80 -7.83
CA GLY A 311 -14.90 -11.86 -6.70
C GLY A 311 -14.28 -10.49 -6.40
N PHE A 312 -13.90 -9.75 -7.44
CA PHE A 312 -13.42 -8.38 -7.32
C PHE A 312 -14.47 -7.48 -6.67
N ALA A 313 -15.72 -7.52 -7.13
CA ALA A 313 -16.80 -6.74 -6.54
C ALA A 313 -17.05 -7.08 -5.06
N ILE A 314 -16.97 -8.36 -4.68
CA ILE A 314 -17.04 -8.77 -3.27
C ILE A 314 -15.93 -8.11 -2.45
N LEU A 315 -14.68 -8.12 -2.96
CA LEU A 315 -13.56 -7.50 -2.27
C LEU A 315 -13.75 -5.99 -2.09
N GLN A 316 -14.23 -5.28 -3.13
CA GLN A 316 -14.49 -3.84 -3.04
C GLN A 316 -15.62 -3.50 -2.08
N ILE A 317 -16.67 -4.33 -1.99
CA ILE A 317 -17.74 -4.18 -0.99
C ILE A 317 -17.19 -4.36 0.43
N ILE A 318 -16.36 -5.39 0.63
CA ILE A 318 -15.74 -5.65 1.94
C ILE A 318 -14.84 -4.48 2.33
N GLU A 319 -13.97 -4.02 1.43
CA GLU A 319 -13.08 -2.88 1.66
C GLU A 319 -13.87 -1.62 2.04
N PHE A 320 -14.92 -1.31 1.29
CA PHE A 320 -15.80 -0.18 1.59
C PHE A 320 -16.46 -0.34 2.97
N GLY A 321 -16.97 -1.54 3.28
CA GLY A 321 -17.59 -1.84 4.57
C GLY A 321 -16.62 -1.72 5.75
N LEU A 322 -15.40 -2.23 5.60
CA LEU A 322 -14.33 -2.10 6.60
C LEU A 322 -13.98 -0.64 6.82
N ARG A 323 -13.84 0.15 5.74
CA ARG A 323 -13.58 1.59 5.83
C ARG A 323 -14.65 2.35 6.63
N MET A 324 -15.92 1.96 6.50
CA MET A 324 -17.03 2.61 7.21
C MET A 324 -17.20 2.17 8.67
N THR A 325 -16.68 1.00 9.04
CA THR A 325 -17.00 0.36 10.35
C THR A 325 -15.81 0.27 11.29
N ILE A 326 -14.59 0.19 10.76
CA ILE A 326 -13.39 0.08 11.59
C ILE A 326 -13.06 1.42 12.22
N ASP A 327 -12.82 1.39 13.53
CA ASP A 327 -12.32 2.53 14.27
C ASP A 327 -10.92 2.95 13.77
N ARG A 328 -10.82 4.21 13.35
CA ARG A 328 -9.61 4.85 12.82
C ARG A 328 -8.93 5.74 13.86
N SER A 329 -9.33 5.66 15.13
CA SER A 329 -8.81 6.49 16.22
C SER A 329 -7.37 6.18 16.62
N GLY A 330 -6.81 5.04 16.20
CA GLY A 330 -5.40 4.70 16.42
C GLY A 330 -4.45 5.65 15.69
N THR A 331 -3.20 5.73 16.13
CA THR A 331 -2.16 6.55 15.49
C THR A 331 -1.85 6.01 14.08
N PRO A 332 -2.22 6.72 13.01
CA PRO A 332 -1.99 6.23 11.65
C PRO A 332 -0.50 6.31 11.30
N ASP A 333 -0.04 5.44 10.41
CA ASP A 333 1.25 5.63 9.74
C ASP A 333 1.22 6.95 8.94
N ALA A 334 2.17 7.83 9.24
CA ALA A 334 2.31 9.14 8.60
C ALA A 334 2.51 9.02 7.08
N THR A 335 3.23 7.99 6.63
CA THR A 335 3.48 7.74 5.21
C THR A 335 2.29 7.07 4.51
N GLY A 336 1.38 6.46 5.29
CA GLY A 336 0.26 5.69 4.78
C GLY A 336 0.67 4.43 4.00
N GLY A 337 1.85 3.87 4.27
CA GLY A 337 2.41 2.72 3.56
C GLY A 337 3.06 3.04 2.21
N LEU A 338 3.21 4.32 1.85
CA LEU A 338 3.91 4.73 0.63
C LEU A 338 5.40 4.36 0.70
N SER A 339 6.02 4.18 -0.48
CA SER A 339 7.44 3.89 -0.61
C SER A 339 8.15 4.87 -1.54
N MET A 340 9.37 5.27 -1.17
CA MET A 340 10.23 6.10 -2.03
C MET A 340 10.66 5.37 -3.31
N MET A 341 10.68 4.04 -3.31
CA MET A 341 10.99 3.25 -4.50
C MET A 341 9.85 3.28 -5.53
N GLU A 342 8.63 3.66 -5.10
CA GLU A 342 7.45 3.74 -5.97
C GLU A 342 7.26 5.15 -6.56
N VAL A 343 8.19 6.08 -6.32
CA VAL A 343 8.14 7.44 -6.87
C VAL A 343 8.52 7.45 -8.36
N GLY A 344 7.80 8.23 -9.17
CA GLY A 344 8.11 8.43 -10.59
C GLY A 344 7.79 7.22 -11.48
N PRO A 345 8.12 7.28 -12.78
CA PRO A 345 7.70 6.28 -13.76
C PRO A 345 8.22 4.87 -13.47
N TRP A 346 9.47 4.75 -13.03
CA TRP A 346 10.04 3.45 -12.65
C TRP A 346 9.38 2.87 -11.41
N GLY A 347 8.92 3.72 -10.50
CA GLY A 347 8.14 3.30 -9.36
C GLY A 347 6.79 2.67 -9.73
N LEU A 348 6.12 3.17 -10.77
CA LEU A 348 4.92 2.51 -11.32
C LEU A 348 5.27 1.14 -11.90
N VAL A 349 6.35 1.06 -12.68
CA VAL A 349 6.80 -0.21 -13.28
C VAL A 349 7.12 -1.22 -12.19
N LEU A 350 7.82 -0.80 -11.13
CA LEU A 350 8.09 -1.61 -9.95
C LEU A 350 6.78 -2.09 -9.33
N GLY A 351 5.87 -1.19 -8.96
CA GLY A 351 4.60 -1.53 -8.32
C GLY A 351 3.77 -2.52 -9.15
N VAL A 352 3.68 -2.31 -10.46
CA VAL A 352 2.93 -3.21 -11.36
C VAL A 352 3.63 -4.55 -11.54
N ALA A 353 4.92 -4.56 -11.90
CA ALA A 353 5.64 -5.81 -12.16
C ALA A 353 5.77 -6.67 -10.89
N SER A 354 6.10 -6.02 -9.77
CA SER A 354 6.33 -6.66 -8.49
C SER A 354 5.02 -7.05 -7.81
N ALA A 355 4.16 -6.08 -7.48
CA ALA A 355 2.99 -6.29 -6.64
C ALA A 355 1.73 -6.71 -7.42
N CYS A 356 1.58 -6.36 -8.70
CA CYS A 356 0.40 -6.72 -9.49
C CYS A 356 0.60 -7.96 -10.36
N LEU A 357 1.84 -8.36 -10.68
CA LEU A 357 2.11 -9.51 -11.55
C LEU A 357 2.91 -10.61 -10.86
N ALA A 358 4.14 -10.34 -10.41
CA ALA A 358 5.02 -11.36 -9.85
C ALA A 358 4.48 -11.92 -8.53
N ALA A 359 4.06 -11.05 -7.60
CA ALA A 359 3.53 -11.46 -6.31
C ALA A 359 2.25 -12.31 -6.46
N PRO A 360 1.20 -11.90 -7.18
CA PRO A 360 -0.01 -12.71 -7.33
C PRO A 360 0.26 -14.08 -7.94
N VAL A 361 1.13 -14.17 -8.97
CA VAL A 361 1.47 -15.48 -9.55
C VAL A 361 2.16 -16.39 -8.53
N ALA A 362 3.20 -15.89 -7.86
CA ALA A 362 3.96 -16.68 -6.91
C ALA A 362 3.13 -17.08 -5.69
N GLU A 363 2.38 -16.13 -5.14
CA GLU A 363 1.54 -16.33 -3.96
C GLU A 363 0.39 -17.28 -4.25
N GLU A 364 -0.33 -17.14 -5.37
CA GLU A 364 -1.41 -18.09 -5.69
C GLU A 364 -0.88 -19.51 -5.90
N ILE A 365 0.31 -19.69 -6.51
CA ILE A 365 0.94 -21.02 -6.62
C ILE A 365 1.17 -21.63 -5.22
N LEU A 366 1.72 -20.87 -4.28
CA LEU A 366 2.01 -21.36 -2.94
C LEU A 366 0.76 -21.53 -2.09
N TYR A 367 -0.04 -20.48 -1.96
CA TYR A 367 -1.16 -20.44 -1.04
C TYR A 367 -2.36 -21.23 -1.57
N ARG A 368 -2.71 -21.09 -2.85
CA ARG A 368 -3.87 -21.78 -3.43
C ARG A 368 -3.47 -23.12 -4.03
N GLY A 369 -2.37 -23.14 -4.78
CA GLY A 369 -1.85 -24.34 -5.44
C GLY A 369 -1.33 -25.40 -4.47
N VAL A 370 -0.65 -25.01 -3.39
CA VAL A 370 -0.03 -25.94 -2.42
C VAL A 370 -0.78 -25.97 -1.08
N LEU A 371 -0.80 -24.88 -0.32
CA LEU A 371 -1.31 -24.86 1.06
C LEU A 371 -2.81 -25.19 1.13
N PHE A 372 -3.65 -24.34 0.52
CA PHE A 372 -5.10 -24.51 0.47
C PHE A 372 -5.49 -25.87 -0.12
N ARG A 373 -4.86 -26.28 -1.23
CA ARG A 373 -5.13 -27.58 -1.85
C ARG A 373 -4.86 -28.74 -0.88
N SER A 374 -3.73 -28.71 -0.18
CA SER A 374 -3.35 -29.76 0.76
C SER A 374 -4.30 -29.82 1.97
N LEU A 375 -4.76 -28.67 2.45
CA LEU A 375 -5.81 -28.57 3.46
C LEU A 375 -7.13 -29.14 2.93
N HIS A 376 -7.59 -28.68 1.76
CA HIS A 376 -8.89 -29.04 1.19
C HIS A 376 -8.99 -30.52 0.77
N ASN A 377 -7.87 -31.18 0.48
CA ASN A 377 -7.83 -32.63 0.24
C ASN A 377 -8.28 -33.44 1.47
N ARG A 378 -8.07 -32.92 2.69
CA ARG A 378 -8.33 -33.62 3.96
C ARG A 378 -9.44 -32.98 4.79
N MET A 379 -9.70 -31.70 4.61
CA MET A 379 -10.67 -30.90 5.35
C MET A 379 -11.90 -30.58 4.49
N ARG A 380 -12.95 -30.01 5.10
CA ARG A 380 -14.05 -29.39 4.36
C ARG A 380 -13.59 -28.05 3.78
N LEU A 381 -14.34 -27.50 2.82
CA LEU A 381 -13.99 -26.23 2.17
C LEU A 381 -13.77 -25.09 3.18
N ALA A 382 -14.76 -24.83 4.03
CA ALA A 382 -14.72 -23.70 4.97
C ALA A 382 -13.46 -23.65 5.86
N PRO A 383 -13.09 -24.71 6.61
CA PRO A 383 -11.87 -24.67 7.42
C PRO A 383 -10.59 -24.61 6.58
N ALA A 384 -10.56 -25.22 5.38
CA ALA A 384 -9.40 -25.10 4.49
C ALA A 384 -9.20 -23.65 4.00
N VAL A 385 -10.29 -22.98 3.59
CA VAL A 385 -10.28 -21.56 3.21
C VAL A 385 -9.84 -20.69 4.40
N LEU A 386 -10.43 -20.89 5.57
CA LEU A 386 -10.12 -20.10 6.75
C LEU A 386 -8.63 -20.20 7.12
N ILE A 387 -8.11 -21.43 7.26
CA ILE A 387 -6.71 -21.64 7.67
C ILE A 387 -5.76 -21.08 6.62
N SER A 388 -5.96 -21.36 5.33
CA SER A 388 -5.05 -20.85 4.30
C SER A 388 -5.05 -19.33 4.23
N SER A 389 -6.21 -18.70 4.42
CA SER A 389 -6.36 -17.24 4.35
C SER A 389 -5.79 -16.54 5.58
N VAL A 390 -5.91 -17.14 6.77
CA VAL A 390 -5.26 -16.63 7.99
C VAL A 390 -3.74 -16.72 7.86
N VAL A 391 -3.21 -17.86 7.38
CA VAL A 391 -1.77 -18.00 7.14
C VAL A 391 -1.28 -17.00 6.09
N PHE A 392 -2.07 -16.77 5.03
CA PHE A 392 -1.78 -15.74 4.04
C PHE A 392 -1.75 -14.33 4.65
N ALA A 393 -2.74 -13.96 5.46
CA ALA A 393 -2.78 -12.65 6.10
C ALA A 393 -1.60 -12.43 7.06
N LEU A 394 -1.33 -13.38 7.97
CA LEU A 394 -0.37 -13.21 9.06
C LEU A 394 1.06 -12.93 8.60
N VAL A 395 1.44 -13.36 7.39
CA VAL A 395 2.79 -13.10 6.87
C VAL A 395 2.98 -11.69 6.29
N HIS A 396 1.91 -10.91 6.14
CA HIS A 396 2.00 -9.55 5.59
C HIS A 396 2.27 -8.48 6.65
N PHE A 397 2.09 -8.80 7.95
CA PHE A 397 2.38 -7.91 9.08
C PHE A 397 1.80 -6.51 8.96
N TYR A 398 0.59 -6.41 8.42
CA TYR A 398 -0.09 -5.14 8.33
C TYR A 398 -0.84 -4.78 9.62
N THR A 399 -1.27 -3.52 9.68
CA THR A 399 -2.28 -3.08 10.65
C THR A 399 -3.51 -4.00 10.60
N LEU A 400 -4.23 -4.13 11.72
CA LEU A 400 -5.39 -5.03 11.82
C LEU A 400 -6.41 -4.88 10.67
N PRO A 401 -6.80 -3.66 10.24
CA PRO A 401 -7.74 -3.49 9.13
C PRO A 401 -7.21 -4.05 7.81
N SER A 402 -5.96 -3.74 7.48
CA SER A 402 -5.29 -4.24 6.27
C SER A 402 -5.06 -5.75 6.35
N LEU A 403 -4.77 -6.29 7.53
CA LEU A 403 -4.62 -7.73 7.78
C LEU A 403 -5.93 -8.49 7.50
N ILE A 404 -7.06 -7.94 7.97
CA ILE A 404 -8.39 -8.49 7.69
C ILE A 404 -8.63 -8.48 6.18
N MET A 405 -8.34 -7.37 5.49
CA MET A 405 -8.58 -7.26 4.06
C MET A 405 -7.73 -8.24 3.24
N VAL A 406 -6.44 -8.39 3.56
CA VAL A 406 -5.57 -9.41 2.94
C VAL A 406 -6.10 -10.82 3.20
N GLY A 407 -6.62 -11.10 4.40
CA GLY A 407 -7.31 -12.35 4.69
C GLY A 407 -8.54 -12.57 3.82
N CYS A 408 -9.32 -11.52 3.54
CA CYS A 408 -10.46 -11.58 2.63
C CYS A 408 -10.04 -11.87 1.18
N VAL A 409 -8.97 -11.24 0.67
CA VAL A 409 -8.36 -11.59 -0.63
C VAL A 409 -7.94 -13.07 -0.62
N GLY A 410 -7.27 -13.48 0.46
CA GLY A 410 -7.04 -14.87 0.88
C GLY A 410 -8.21 -15.79 0.52
N ALA A 411 -9.34 -15.51 1.15
CA ALA A 411 -10.54 -16.32 1.12
C ALA A 411 -11.23 -16.31 -0.25
N VAL A 412 -11.39 -15.13 -0.86
CA VAL A 412 -12.09 -14.99 -2.14
C VAL A 412 -11.33 -15.69 -3.25
N CYS A 413 -10.00 -15.59 -3.32
CA CYS A 413 -9.23 -16.35 -4.32
C CYS A 413 -9.25 -17.86 -4.04
N ALA A 414 -9.27 -18.30 -2.78
CA ALA A 414 -9.39 -19.74 -2.45
C ALA A 414 -10.75 -20.31 -2.88
N LEU A 415 -11.83 -19.56 -2.64
CA LEU A 415 -13.18 -19.91 -3.09
C LEU A 415 -13.29 -19.87 -4.62
N GLY A 416 -12.76 -18.83 -5.26
CA GLY A 416 -12.70 -18.69 -6.71
C GLY A 416 -11.91 -19.83 -7.38
N TYR A 417 -10.79 -20.25 -6.78
CA TYR A 417 -10.03 -21.40 -7.25
C TYR A 417 -10.78 -22.72 -7.05
N SER A 418 -11.46 -22.89 -5.92
CA SER A 418 -12.30 -24.07 -5.65
C SER A 418 -13.43 -24.20 -6.68
N ALA A 419 -14.11 -23.10 -6.97
CA ALA A 419 -15.24 -23.05 -7.89
C ALA A 419 -14.83 -23.22 -9.36
N SER A 420 -13.78 -22.52 -9.81
CA SER A 420 -13.31 -22.54 -11.20
C SER A 420 -12.37 -23.69 -11.54
N ARG A 421 -11.73 -24.30 -10.53
CA ARG A 421 -10.59 -25.24 -10.67
C ARG A 421 -9.43 -24.69 -11.50
N SER A 422 -9.34 -23.37 -11.63
CA SER A 422 -8.37 -22.66 -12.48
C SER A 422 -7.55 -21.73 -11.60
N LEU A 423 -6.27 -22.03 -11.41
CA LEU A 423 -5.39 -21.16 -10.63
C LEU A 423 -5.17 -19.83 -11.35
N LEU A 424 -5.23 -19.82 -12.69
CA LEU A 424 -5.22 -18.60 -13.49
C LEU A 424 -6.35 -17.64 -13.07
N THR A 425 -7.54 -18.15 -12.74
CA THR A 425 -8.67 -17.32 -12.26
C THR A 425 -8.33 -16.62 -10.94
N ALA A 426 -7.72 -17.33 -9.99
CA ALA A 426 -7.27 -16.73 -8.73
C ALA A 426 -6.14 -15.71 -8.93
N ILE A 427 -5.17 -16.02 -9.81
CA ILE A 427 -4.06 -15.12 -10.17
C ILE A 427 -4.59 -13.82 -10.75
N VAL A 428 -5.50 -13.90 -11.73
CA VAL A 428 -6.05 -12.71 -12.38
C VAL A 428 -6.91 -11.89 -11.42
N LEU A 429 -7.73 -12.54 -10.59
CA LEU A 429 -8.49 -11.85 -9.54
C LEU A 429 -7.57 -11.09 -8.57
N HIS A 430 -6.53 -11.75 -8.06
CA HIS A 430 -5.58 -11.16 -7.13
C HIS A 430 -4.79 -10.02 -7.79
N ALA A 431 -4.29 -10.22 -9.01
CA ALA A 431 -3.62 -9.19 -9.80
C ALA A 431 -4.51 -7.96 -10.04
N LEU A 432 -5.79 -8.18 -10.38
CA LEU A 432 -6.77 -7.11 -10.57
C LEU A 432 -7.00 -6.31 -9.29
N TYR A 433 -7.14 -6.99 -8.15
CA TYR A 433 -7.30 -6.34 -6.85
C TYR A 433 -6.06 -5.52 -6.45
N ASN A 434 -4.86 -6.07 -6.65
CA ASN A 434 -3.63 -5.32 -6.36
C ASN A 434 -3.49 -4.11 -7.30
N ALA A 435 -3.83 -4.26 -8.58
CA ALA A 435 -3.81 -3.17 -9.56
C ALA A 435 -4.82 -2.06 -9.22
N SER A 436 -5.99 -2.39 -8.70
CA SER A 436 -6.99 -1.39 -8.27
C SER A 436 -6.54 -0.56 -7.08
N ILE A 437 -5.52 -1.00 -6.35
CA ILE A 437 -4.91 -0.24 -5.25
C ILE A 437 -3.67 0.51 -5.77
N LYS A 438 -2.71 -0.22 -6.34
CA LYS A 438 -1.39 0.30 -6.69
C LYS A 438 -1.41 1.36 -7.79
N ILE A 439 -2.28 1.22 -8.79
CA ILE A 439 -2.37 2.19 -9.88
C ILE A 439 -2.97 3.51 -9.39
N PRO A 440 -4.15 3.53 -8.71
CA PRO A 440 -4.65 4.77 -8.12
C PRO A 440 -3.71 5.37 -7.06
N GLU A 441 -3.08 4.56 -6.22
CA GLU A 441 -2.08 5.05 -5.26
C GLU A 441 -0.94 5.79 -5.95
N TRP A 442 -0.37 5.22 -7.01
CA TRP A 442 0.70 5.87 -7.78
C TRP A 442 0.21 7.16 -8.47
N ILE A 443 -0.95 7.12 -9.12
CA ILE A 443 -1.55 8.30 -9.78
C ILE A 443 -1.82 9.42 -8.78
N VAL A 444 -2.29 9.08 -7.57
CA VAL A 444 -2.66 10.07 -6.57
C VAL A 444 -1.45 10.58 -5.82
N TYR A 445 -0.47 9.73 -5.46
CA TYR A 445 0.60 10.10 -4.53
C TYR A 445 2.02 10.10 -5.12
N GLN A 446 2.24 9.56 -6.32
CA GLN A 446 3.60 9.39 -6.87
C GLN A 446 3.84 10.13 -8.18
N THR A 447 2.80 10.69 -8.80
CA THR A 447 2.95 11.62 -9.93
C THR A 447 3.35 13.00 -9.46
N ALA A 448 4.10 13.75 -10.26
CA ALA A 448 4.33 15.16 -10.01
C ALA A 448 3.01 15.95 -10.12
N LEU A 449 2.87 17.01 -9.33
CA LEU A 449 1.83 18.01 -9.52
C LEU A 449 2.31 18.90 -10.68
N SER A 450 1.84 18.60 -11.90
CA SER A 450 2.15 19.38 -13.12
C SER A 450 1.42 20.71 -13.13
#